data_AF-A0A4P5W1F8-F1
#
_entry.id   AF-A0A4P5W1F8-F1
#
_cell.length_a   1.000
_cell.length_b   1.000
_cell.length_c   1.000
_cell.angle_alpha   90.00
_cell.angle_beta   90.00
_cell.angle_gamma   90.00
#
_symmetry.space_group_name_H-M   'P 1'
#
loop_
_entity.id
_entity.type
_entity.pdbx_description
1 polymer ?
#
loop_
_entity_poly.entity_id
_entity_poly.type
_entity_poly.pdbx_seq_one_letter_code
_entity_poly.pdbx_strand_id
1 'polypeptide(L)'
;MIWFVLACADPHQAEVVAPKPALAEEVGDRTVTLAGVQAQLELGSWSLGKIDALLASMAAVTDGSARLNTIAHRFVGTPFRYESLLPIPPPGAVRVRLESFDCTTFVITMLALAEAKDNTSFVRNLRELRYADPADVDSDPATGTILDFASDILVDSAVGKGLTLDVTAEIAGDTPLTHIRARQTARHRTAEYDRDERLVVPRLHANQMVGAAMIATRDIERVDLSRLQSGDILAFSRLDPDAPTGDGLLVSHLAIAQRAGPEVTLLHATRDYLWRPNATATTAPSATGVYYDNDPRREQLGVAIATTWVGDPGGRKIELEGHPYYGYEAEDPRPLASYLEGAHITAFLVLRPVAIPPTFSDPATRTPEVPVIDSAMTRAEAMEGVASDCPPELAASQELVNVQYRSMDGALHAGQLVIHERLAEEVSAVFAAIRRSGFPIRSALPMSSPQFRVDGRWDDNASMNVDNTSGFNYRTVPGSPVLSFHACGTAVDMNTRLNPYIRSRAGALLIDPPGAVYDPAIPGSLTAEGEVVRLFLAMGWRWGGQFQSLKDWQHFEKGCF
;
A
#
# COMPACT_ATOMS: atom_id res chain seq x y z
N MET A 1 59.58 -16.53 21.80
CA MET A 1 60.76 -17.27 21.28
C MET A 1 60.27 -18.65 20.83
N ILE A 2 60.24 -18.87 19.50
CA ILE A 2 60.55 -20.13 18.78
C ILE A 2 59.73 -21.41 19.11
N TRP A 3 58.70 -21.66 18.30
CA TRP A 3 58.43 -22.77 17.36
C TRP A 3 58.92 -24.25 17.52
N PHE A 4 58.08 -25.13 16.90
CA PHE A 4 58.22 -26.50 16.32
C PHE A 4 57.70 -27.70 17.17
N VAL A 5 57.00 -28.75 16.69
CA VAL A 5 56.16 -29.16 15.51
C VAL A 5 55.98 -30.71 15.54
N LEU A 6 54.96 -31.24 14.83
CA LEU A 6 54.62 -32.64 14.46
C LEU A 6 53.83 -33.48 15.49
N ALA A 7 52.88 -34.37 15.15
CA ALA A 7 51.99 -34.70 14.02
C ALA A 7 51.64 -36.20 14.20
N CYS A 8 50.37 -36.59 14.09
CA CYS A 8 49.93 -37.92 13.63
C CYS A 8 48.50 -37.82 13.09
N ALA A 9 48.33 -38.02 11.78
CA ALA A 9 47.09 -38.49 11.11
C ALA A 9 47.06 -40.04 11.22
N ASP A 10 46.01 -40.84 11.00
CA ASP A 10 44.75 -40.83 10.22
C ASP A 10 44.00 -42.16 10.64
N PRO A 11 42.94 -42.71 10.01
CA PRO A 11 41.75 -42.18 9.31
C PRO A 11 40.42 -42.73 9.88
N HIS A 12 39.32 -42.01 9.68
CA HIS A 12 38.06 -42.60 9.16
C HIS A 12 37.11 -41.45 8.81
N GLN A 13 36.80 -41.38 7.52
CA GLN A 13 35.93 -40.37 6.93
C GLN A 13 34.51 -40.47 7.49
N ALA A 14 34.10 -39.44 8.20
CA ALA A 14 32.70 -39.03 8.25
C ALA A 14 32.62 -37.71 7.48
N GLU A 15 31.73 -37.65 6.49
CA GLU A 15 31.45 -36.45 5.71
C GLU A 15 31.18 -35.28 6.67
N VAL A 16 32.13 -34.36 6.73
CA VAL A 16 31.94 -33.07 7.38
C VAL A 16 30.89 -32.35 6.54
N VAL A 17 29.66 -32.29 7.04
CA VAL A 17 28.69 -31.31 6.58
C VAL A 17 29.38 -29.96 6.71
N ALA A 18 29.75 -29.37 5.57
CA ALA A 18 30.43 -28.09 5.55
C ALA A 18 29.59 -27.11 6.39
N PRO A 19 30.21 -26.37 7.35
CA PRO A 19 29.51 -25.28 7.99
C PRO A 19 29.02 -24.36 6.87
N LYS A 20 27.71 -24.06 6.87
CA LYS A 20 27.15 -22.94 6.08
C LYS A 20 28.08 -21.75 6.36
N PRO A 21 28.65 -21.10 5.33
CA PRO A 21 29.69 -20.12 5.57
C PRO A 21 29.14 -19.03 6.49
N ALA A 22 29.91 -18.68 7.52
CA ALA A 22 29.80 -17.38 8.15
C ALA A 22 29.76 -16.32 7.04
N LEU A 23 28.88 -15.33 7.14
CA LEU A 23 28.67 -14.25 6.17
C LEU A 23 30.01 -13.75 5.60
N ALA A 24 30.46 -14.40 4.53
CA ALA A 24 31.71 -14.07 3.88
C ALA A 24 31.44 -12.81 3.06
N GLU A 25 32.34 -11.84 3.16
CA GLU A 25 32.38 -10.63 2.35
C GLU A 25 32.70 -10.94 0.87
N GLU A 26 31.97 -11.88 0.26
CA GLU A 26 31.92 -12.05 -1.19
C GLU A 26 30.52 -11.68 -1.66
N VAL A 27 30.23 -10.38 -1.60
CA VAL A 27 29.23 -9.73 -2.46
C VAL A 27 29.71 -9.94 -3.88
N GLY A 28 29.36 -11.08 -4.46
CA GLY A 28 29.49 -11.33 -5.88
C GLY A 28 28.44 -10.49 -6.59
N ASP A 29 28.68 -9.19 -6.70
CA ASP A 29 27.89 -8.22 -7.45
C ASP A 29 27.81 -8.69 -8.91
N ARG A 30 26.80 -9.49 -9.21
CA ARG A 30 26.47 -9.89 -10.58
C ARG A 30 25.29 -9.06 -10.99
N THR A 31 25.57 -7.98 -11.71
CA THR A 31 24.54 -7.25 -12.41
C THR A 31 24.12 -8.04 -13.65
N VAL A 32 22.83 -8.32 -13.77
CA VAL A 32 22.24 -8.94 -14.97
C VAL A 32 21.14 -8.05 -15.51
N THR A 33 20.88 -8.14 -16.81
CA THR A 33 19.73 -7.46 -17.42
C THR A 33 18.61 -8.46 -17.69
N LEU A 34 17.44 -8.23 -17.10
CA LEU A 34 16.24 -9.04 -17.27
C LEU A 34 15.10 -8.15 -17.79
N ALA A 35 14.62 -8.42 -19.01
CA ALA A 35 13.66 -7.57 -19.75
C ALA A 35 13.98 -6.06 -19.70
N GLY A 36 15.25 -5.70 -19.93
CA GLY A 36 15.70 -4.31 -19.95
C GLY A 36 15.85 -3.66 -18.57
N VAL A 37 15.61 -4.39 -17.48
CA VAL A 37 15.87 -3.93 -16.10
C VAL A 37 17.24 -4.43 -15.66
N GLN A 38 18.10 -3.53 -15.16
CA GLN A 38 19.35 -3.93 -14.50
C GLN A 38 19.01 -4.44 -13.09
N ALA A 39 19.46 -5.66 -12.77
CA ALA A 39 19.25 -6.30 -11.49
C ALA A 39 20.60 -6.60 -10.83
N GLN A 40 20.84 -6.03 -9.65
CA GLN A 40 21.98 -6.36 -8.80
C GLN A 40 21.61 -7.59 -7.95
N LEU A 41 22.23 -8.73 -8.26
CA LEU A 41 21.86 -10.02 -7.67
C LEU A 41 22.66 -10.35 -6.40
N GLU A 42 21.95 -10.65 -5.32
CA GLU A 42 22.49 -11.06 -4.02
C GLU A 42 21.72 -12.31 -3.54
N LEU A 43 21.92 -13.45 -4.24
CA LEU A 43 21.01 -14.61 -4.17
C LEU A 43 21.36 -15.63 -3.08
N GLY A 44 22.58 -15.60 -2.53
CA GLY A 44 23.04 -16.56 -1.53
C GLY A 44 22.97 -18.00 -2.04
N SER A 45 22.16 -18.85 -1.37
CA SER A 45 21.97 -20.25 -1.79
C SER A 45 21.05 -20.43 -3.01
N TRP A 46 20.38 -19.37 -3.45
CA TRP A 46 19.50 -19.36 -4.62
C TRP A 46 20.28 -19.13 -5.92
N SER A 47 19.66 -19.50 -7.03
CA SER A 47 20.10 -19.17 -8.38
C SER A 47 18.87 -18.83 -9.22
N LEU A 48 19.05 -18.09 -10.32
CA LEU A 48 17.96 -17.80 -11.25
C LEU A 48 17.23 -19.09 -11.68
N GLY A 49 17.96 -20.17 -11.99
CA GLY A 49 17.35 -21.46 -12.32
C GLY A 49 16.52 -22.08 -11.18
N LYS A 50 16.94 -21.94 -9.92
CA LYS A 50 16.15 -22.41 -8.75
C LYS A 50 14.89 -21.57 -8.57
N ILE A 51 14.95 -20.26 -8.84
CA ILE A 51 13.81 -19.36 -8.78
C ILE A 51 12.80 -19.72 -9.87
N ASP A 52 13.23 -19.89 -11.12
CA ASP A 52 12.33 -20.31 -12.21
C ASP A 52 11.68 -21.68 -11.92
N ALA A 53 12.44 -22.63 -11.38
CA ALA A 53 11.89 -23.93 -10.98
C ALA A 53 10.82 -23.80 -9.87
N LEU A 54 11.04 -22.93 -8.88
CA LEU A 54 10.05 -22.62 -7.85
C LEU A 54 8.79 -22.01 -8.49
N LEU A 55 8.93 -20.98 -9.31
CA LEU A 55 7.81 -20.27 -9.93
C LEU A 55 7.00 -21.18 -10.87
N ALA A 56 7.68 -22.05 -11.62
CA ALA A 56 7.05 -23.07 -12.44
C ALA A 56 6.25 -24.08 -11.60
N SER A 57 6.77 -24.51 -10.44
CA SER A 57 6.06 -25.42 -9.54
C SER A 57 4.78 -24.80 -8.96
N MET A 58 4.70 -23.46 -8.92
CA MET A 58 3.54 -22.74 -8.42
C MET A 58 2.48 -22.48 -9.49
N ALA A 59 2.73 -22.74 -10.78
CA ALA A 59 1.86 -22.33 -11.89
C ALA A 59 0.37 -22.72 -11.76
N ALA A 60 0.06 -23.82 -11.06
CA ALA A 60 -1.30 -24.29 -10.82
C ALA A 60 -1.97 -23.70 -9.55
N VAL A 61 -1.23 -22.99 -8.71
CA VAL A 61 -1.75 -22.34 -7.49
C VAL A 61 -2.33 -20.98 -7.87
N THR A 62 -3.66 -20.91 -7.90
CA THR A 62 -4.42 -19.72 -8.31
C THR A 62 -4.94 -18.89 -7.13
N ASP A 63 -4.67 -19.28 -5.90
CA ASP A 63 -5.00 -18.50 -4.71
C ASP A 63 -3.75 -17.73 -4.26
N GLY A 64 -3.88 -16.41 -4.12
CA GLY A 64 -2.74 -15.51 -3.89
C GLY A 64 -2.09 -15.77 -2.54
N SER A 65 -2.90 -15.87 -1.48
CA SER A 65 -2.45 -16.20 -0.13
C SER A 65 -1.76 -17.56 -0.09
N ALA A 66 -2.36 -18.61 -0.65
CA ALA A 66 -1.75 -19.94 -0.70
C ALA A 66 -0.42 -19.96 -1.47
N ARG A 67 -0.33 -19.22 -2.58
CA ARG A 67 0.89 -19.11 -3.39
C ARG A 67 1.99 -18.38 -2.62
N LEU A 68 1.70 -17.20 -2.07
CA LEU A 68 2.63 -16.44 -1.24
C LEU A 68 3.10 -17.27 -0.05
N ASN A 69 2.17 -17.93 0.64
CA ASN A 69 2.47 -18.79 1.78
C ASN A 69 3.45 -19.91 1.41
N THR A 70 3.18 -20.63 0.33
CA THR A 70 4.02 -21.76 -0.11
C THR A 70 5.42 -21.29 -0.50
N ILE A 71 5.53 -20.15 -1.18
CA ILE A 71 6.80 -19.54 -1.54
C ILE A 71 7.57 -19.12 -0.28
N ALA A 72 6.92 -18.41 0.64
CA ALA A 72 7.53 -17.89 1.86
C ALA A 72 8.18 -19.00 2.72
N HIS A 73 7.56 -20.17 2.79
CA HIS A 73 8.13 -21.32 3.50
C HIS A 73 9.44 -21.85 2.90
N ARG A 74 9.71 -21.60 1.62
CA ARG A 74 11.00 -21.96 1.00
C ARG A 74 12.16 -21.09 1.49
N PHE A 75 11.86 -19.97 2.15
CA PHE A 75 12.85 -19.04 2.67
C PHE A 75 13.04 -19.15 4.19
N VAL A 76 12.37 -20.07 4.88
CA VAL A 76 12.64 -20.34 6.31
C VAL A 76 14.11 -20.68 6.53
N GLY A 77 14.73 -20.07 7.53
CA GLY A 77 16.16 -20.16 7.82
C GLY A 77 17.06 -19.25 6.97
N THR A 78 16.47 -18.34 6.17
CA THR A 78 17.22 -17.25 5.52
C THR A 78 17.64 -16.21 6.58
N PRO A 79 18.93 -15.81 6.65
CA PRO A 79 19.42 -14.84 7.63
C PRO A 79 18.66 -13.51 7.65
N PHE A 80 18.67 -12.85 8.81
CA PHE A 80 18.18 -11.47 8.94
C PHE A 80 19.30 -10.46 8.71
N ARG A 81 19.02 -9.42 7.92
CA ARG A 81 19.89 -8.25 7.77
C ARG A 81 19.07 -7.04 7.31
N TYR A 82 19.25 -5.89 7.95
CA TYR A 82 18.69 -4.63 7.45
C TYR A 82 19.30 -4.28 6.10
N GLU A 83 18.45 -4.09 5.08
CA GLU A 83 18.92 -3.70 3.76
C GLU A 83 19.55 -2.29 3.78
N SER A 84 19.07 -1.43 4.67
CA SER A 84 19.57 -0.06 4.89
C SER A 84 21.00 0.02 5.44
N LEU A 85 21.58 -1.09 5.90
CA LEU A 85 23.00 -1.19 6.28
C LEU A 85 23.91 -1.58 5.12
N LEU A 86 23.35 -1.81 3.93
CA LEU A 86 24.09 -2.21 2.73
C LEU A 86 24.41 -0.98 1.86
N PRO A 87 25.45 -1.06 1.01
CA PRO A 87 25.68 -0.06 -0.03
C PRO A 87 24.42 0.16 -0.89
N ILE A 88 24.16 1.39 -1.29
CA ILE A 88 23.05 1.72 -2.19
C ILE A 88 23.39 1.20 -3.60
N PRO A 89 22.50 0.46 -4.28
CA PRO A 89 22.69 0.07 -5.68
C PRO A 89 22.93 1.29 -6.58
N PRO A 90 23.72 1.17 -7.65
CA PRO A 90 23.88 2.26 -8.60
C PRO A 90 22.53 2.65 -9.23
N PRO A 91 22.31 3.93 -9.62
CA PRO A 91 21.12 4.34 -10.34
C PRO A 91 20.86 3.46 -11.57
N GLY A 92 19.59 3.14 -11.80
CA GLY A 92 19.12 2.22 -12.83
C GLY A 92 19.08 0.74 -12.42
N ALA A 93 19.66 0.36 -11.26
CA ALA A 93 19.72 -1.02 -10.81
C ALA A 93 18.76 -1.33 -9.67
N VAL A 94 17.95 -2.39 -9.85
CA VAL A 94 17.07 -2.95 -8.81
C VAL A 94 17.87 -3.98 -8.00
N ARG A 95 17.89 -3.84 -6.67
CA ARG A 95 18.45 -4.87 -5.79
C ARG A 95 17.53 -6.09 -5.73
N VAL A 96 18.08 -7.25 -6.06
CA VAL A 96 17.41 -8.56 -5.96
C VAL A 96 18.18 -9.41 -4.95
N ARG A 97 17.77 -9.31 -3.69
CA ARG A 97 18.43 -9.96 -2.55
C ARG A 97 17.57 -11.09 -2.00
N LEU A 98 18.12 -12.32 -2.02
CA LEU A 98 17.51 -13.52 -1.44
C LEU A 98 18.39 -14.18 -0.38
N GLU A 99 19.60 -13.67 -0.15
CA GLU A 99 20.54 -14.22 0.84
C GLU A 99 20.24 -13.80 2.29
N SER A 100 19.45 -12.75 2.48
CA SER A 100 18.97 -12.30 3.78
C SER A 100 17.79 -11.34 3.62
N PHE A 101 16.98 -11.18 4.67
CA PHE A 101 15.87 -10.23 4.68
C PHE A 101 15.77 -9.46 6.00
N ASP A 102 15.18 -8.27 5.95
CA ASP A 102 14.48 -7.67 7.08
C ASP A 102 12.96 -7.89 6.93
N CYS A 103 12.16 -7.41 7.89
CA CYS A 103 10.71 -7.64 7.87
C CYS A 103 10.02 -7.08 6.61
N THR A 104 10.50 -5.96 6.08
CA THR A 104 9.91 -5.26 4.94
C THR A 104 10.33 -5.94 3.64
N THR A 105 11.63 -6.12 3.43
CA THR A 105 12.18 -6.79 2.25
C THR A 105 11.70 -8.23 2.12
N PHE A 106 11.54 -8.95 3.25
CA PHE A 106 10.95 -10.30 3.23
C PHE A 106 9.55 -10.28 2.58
N VAL A 107 8.63 -9.48 3.09
CA VAL A 107 7.24 -9.45 2.59
C VAL A 107 7.16 -8.95 1.16
N ILE A 108 7.90 -7.88 0.81
CA ILE A 108 7.92 -7.33 -0.55
C ILE A 108 8.43 -8.39 -1.54
N THR A 109 9.51 -9.09 -1.20
CA THR A 109 10.06 -10.13 -2.07
C THR A 109 9.13 -11.32 -2.20
N MET A 110 8.49 -11.76 -1.11
CA MET A 110 7.52 -12.86 -1.17
C MET A 110 6.30 -12.50 -2.02
N LEU A 111 5.79 -11.27 -1.90
CA LEU A 111 4.70 -10.78 -2.74
C LEU A 111 5.12 -10.68 -4.22
N ALA A 112 6.31 -10.14 -4.50
CA ALA A 112 6.82 -10.06 -5.86
C ALA A 112 7.01 -11.43 -6.53
N LEU A 113 7.47 -12.44 -5.77
CA LEU A 113 7.59 -13.83 -6.21
C LEU A 113 6.22 -14.49 -6.39
N ALA A 114 5.26 -14.23 -5.49
CA ALA A 114 3.90 -14.74 -5.60
C ALA A 114 3.24 -14.26 -6.90
N GLU A 115 3.49 -13.03 -7.31
CA GLU A 115 2.95 -12.47 -8.56
C GLU A 115 3.80 -12.76 -9.81
N ALA A 116 4.90 -13.50 -9.66
CA ALA A 116 5.82 -13.79 -10.75
C ALA A 116 5.56 -15.16 -11.40
N LYS A 117 5.87 -15.24 -12.70
CA LYS A 117 5.88 -16.49 -13.47
C LYS A 117 7.30 -17.04 -13.70
N ASP A 118 8.26 -16.12 -13.74
CA ASP A 118 9.67 -16.35 -14.06
C ASP A 118 10.53 -15.24 -13.43
N ASN A 119 11.85 -15.35 -13.53
CA ASN A 119 12.78 -14.33 -13.04
C ASN A 119 12.52 -12.93 -13.62
N THR A 120 12.11 -12.84 -14.89
CA THR A 120 11.85 -11.57 -15.56
C THR A 120 10.69 -10.82 -14.91
N SER A 121 9.55 -11.50 -14.77
CA SER A 121 8.38 -10.95 -14.09
C SER A 121 8.64 -10.70 -12.61
N PHE A 122 9.45 -11.53 -11.94
CA PHE A 122 9.86 -11.31 -10.56
C PHE A 122 10.63 -10.00 -10.37
N VAL A 123 11.70 -9.76 -11.15
CA VAL A 123 12.49 -8.52 -11.05
C VAL A 123 11.64 -7.31 -11.41
N ARG A 124 10.78 -7.42 -12.41
CA ARG A 124 9.83 -6.37 -12.76
C ARG A 124 8.88 -6.07 -11.59
N ASN A 125 8.27 -7.09 -10.98
CA ASN A 125 7.34 -6.92 -9.87
C ASN A 125 8.03 -6.27 -8.66
N LEU A 126 9.30 -6.66 -8.37
CA LEU A 126 10.11 -5.97 -7.37
C LEU A 126 10.30 -4.49 -7.69
N ARG A 127 10.65 -4.15 -8.94
CA ARG A 127 10.78 -2.76 -9.37
C ARG A 127 9.47 -1.97 -9.18
N GLU A 128 8.35 -2.57 -9.58
CA GLU A 128 7.03 -1.94 -9.45
C GLU A 128 6.63 -1.72 -7.98
N LEU A 129 6.97 -2.65 -7.09
CA LEU A 129 6.65 -2.52 -5.67
C LEU A 129 7.56 -1.53 -4.93
N ARG A 130 8.83 -1.44 -5.34
CA ARG A 130 9.86 -0.76 -4.57
C ARG A 130 10.12 0.68 -4.96
N TYR A 131 9.67 1.14 -6.13
CA TYR A 131 9.96 2.49 -6.63
C TYR A 131 8.68 3.25 -6.98
N ALA A 132 8.62 4.51 -6.56
CA ALA A 132 7.53 5.44 -6.85
C ALA A 132 7.41 5.73 -8.35
N ASP A 133 8.55 5.79 -9.04
CA ASP A 133 8.67 5.84 -10.49
C ASP A 133 9.49 4.64 -11.00
N PRO A 134 8.86 3.56 -11.47
CA PRO A 134 9.55 2.40 -12.00
C PRO A 134 10.34 2.66 -13.30
N ALA A 135 10.14 3.80 -13.97
CA ALA A 135 10.93 4.21 -15.13
C ALA A 135 12.27 4.84 -14.74
N ASP A 136 12.36 5.42 -13.56
CA ASP A 136 13.56 6.05 -13.00
C ASP A 136 13.97 5.33 -11.71
N VAL A 137 14.69 4.22 -11.84
CA VAL A 137 15.10 3.40 -10.69
C VAL A 137 16.26 4.08 -9.97
N ASP A 138 16.01 4.68 -8.81
CA ASP A 138 17.05 5.23 -7.95
C ASP A 138 16.80 4.82 -6.49
N SER A 139 17.78 4.12 -5.92
CA SER A 139 17.72 3.54 -4.58
C SER A 139 18.19 4.50 -3.48
N ASP A 140 18.50 5.76 -3.82
CA ASP A 140 18.83 6.77 -2.82
C ASP A 140 17.59 7.15 -1.97
N PRO A 141 17.63 6.96 -0.63
CA PRO A 141 16.48 7.21 0.24
C PRO A 141 16.17 8.70 0.45
N ALA A 142 17.11 9.60 0.16
CA ALA A 142 16.94 11.04 0.29
C ALA A 142 16.44 11.66 -1.02
N THR A 143 17.05 11.31 -2.16
CA THR A 143 16.80 11.98 -3.44
C THR A 143 16.24 11.09 -4.54
N GLY A 144 16.33 9.77 -4.42
CA GLY A 144 15.91 8.82 -5.44
C GLY A 144 14.40 8.60 -5.49
N THR A 145 13.98 7.47 -6.05
CA THR A 145 12.56 7.12 -6.25
C THR A 145 12.13 5.92 -5.41
N ILE A 146 13.02 5.32 -4.65
CA ILE A 146 12.73 4.19 -3.76
C ILE A 146 11.67 4.56 -2.71
N LEU A 147 10.78 3.61 -2.45
CA LEU A 147 9.79 3.65 -1.38
C LEU A 147 10.40 2.99 -0.14
N ASP A 148 10.66 3.77 0.90
CA ASP A 148 11.23 3.29 2.16
C ASP A 148 10.18 3.06 3.27
N PHE A 149 8.98 3.60 3.10
CA PHE A 149 7.90 3.49 4.07
C PHE A 149 7.02 2.28 3.72
N ALA A 150 6.91 1.32 4.64
CA ALA A 150 6.12 0.11 4.43
C ALA A 150 4.64 0.40 4.07
N SER A 151 4.08 1.50 4.57
CA SER A 151 2.73 1.95 4.17
C SER A 151 2.67 2.37 2.70
N ASP A 152 3.63 3.16 2.20
CA ASP A 152 3.67 3.58 0.79
C ASP A 152 3.75 2.35 -0.13
N ILE A 153 4.49 1.33 0.30
CA ILE A 153 4.70 0.11 -0.48
C ILE A 153 3.47 -0.79 -0.46
N LEU A 154 2.95 -1.12 0.72
CA LEU A 154 1.96 -2.18 0.87
C LEU A 154 0.52 -1.65 1.00
N VAL A 155 0.32 -0.53 1.68
CA VAL A 155 -1.02 0.04 1.90
C VAL A 155 -1.42 0.90 0.71
N ASP A 156 -0.49 1.67 0.13
CA ASP A 156 -0.79 2.54 -1.00
C ASP A 156 -0.49 1.87 -2.35
N SER A 157 0.78 1.48 -2.60
CA SER A 157 1.20 0.96 -3.90
C SER A 157 0.63 -0.43 -4.21
N ALA A 158 0.79 -1.43 -3.32
CA ALA A 158 0.33 -2.79 -3.57
C ALA A 158 -1.21 -2.89 -3.68
N VAL A 159 -1.95 -2.23 -2.79
CA VAL A 159 -3.42 -2.15 -2.87
C VAL A 159 -3.85 -1.36 -4.10
N GLY A 160 -3.25 -0.19 -4.35
CA GLY A 160 -3.59 0.65 -5.50
C GLY A 160 -3.30 -0.01 -6.86
N LYS A 161 -2.36 -0.97 -6.89
CA LYS A 161 -2.06 -1.79 -8.08
C LYS A 161 -2.89 -3.07 -8.16
N GLY A 162 -3.74 -3.35 -7.16
CA GLY A 162 -4.56 -4.55 -7.08
C GLY A 162 -3.76 -5.84 -6.81
N LEU A 163 -2.52 -5.73 -6.32
CA LEU A 163 -1.69 -6.87 -5.92
C LEU A 163 -2.16 -7.48 -4.60
N THR A 164 -2.78 -6.65 -3.76
CA THR A 164 -3.38 -7.04 -2.49
C THR A 164 -4.74 -6.36 -2.33
N LEU A 165 -5.61 -6.94 -1.52
CA LEU A 165 -6.84 -6.33 -1.03
C LEU A 165 -6.69 -6.03 0.46
N ASP A 166 -7.11 -4.84 0.90
CA ASP A 166 -7.31 -4.60 2.33
C ASP A 166 -8.58 -5.30 2.78
N VAL A 167 -8.41 -6.42 3.50
CA VAL A 167 -9.50 -7.25 4.04
C VAL A 167 -9.72 -6.99 5.53
N THR A 168 -9.14 -5.93 6.09
CA THR A 168 -9.16 -5.69 7.56
C THR A 168 -10.58 -5.63 8.11
N ALA A 169 -11.51 -4.99 7.40
CA ALA A 169 -12.92 -4.93 7.79
C ALA A 169 -13.61 -6.30 7.70
N GLU A 170 -13.27 -7.12 6.70
CA GLU A 170 -13.77 -8.50 6.58
C GLU A 170 -13.32 -9.33 7.80
N ILE A 171 -12.04 -9.23 8.16
CA ILE A 171 -11.48 -9.93 9.32
C ILE A 171 -12.12 -9.45 10.62
N ALA A 172 -12.28 -8.14 10.80
CA ALA A 172 -12.84 -7.56 12.02
C ALA A 172 -14.32 -7.94 12.24
N GLY A 173 -15.10 -8.08 11.16
CA GLY A 173 -16.54 -8.31 11.26
C GLY A 173 -17.25 -7.16 11.98
N ASP A 174 -17.96 -7.50 13.07
CA ASP A 174 -18.66 -6.50 13.89
C ASP A 174 -17.72 -5.78 14.89
N THR A 175 -16.45 -6.20 14.98
CA THR A 175 -15.47 -5.58 15.87
C THR A 175 -15.11 -4.18 15.35
N PRO A 176 -15.22 -3.12 16.18
CA PRO A 176 -14.88 -1.77 15.73
C PRO A 176 -13.42 -1.64 15.30
N LEU A 177 -13.20 -1.03 14.13
CA LEU A 177 -11.87 -0.67 13.69
C LEU A 177 -11.40 0.61 14.37
N THR A 178 -10.13 0.63 14.76
CA THR A 178 -9.44 1.82 15.28
C THR A 178 -8.66 2.47 14.15
N HIS A 179 -8.87 3.78 13.96
CA HIS A 179 -8.20 4.50 12.89
C HIS A 179 -6.85 5.04 13.36
N ILE A 180 -5.76 4.44 12.87
CA ILE A 180 -4.39 4.85 13.19
C ILE A 180 -3.95 5.92 12.20
N ARG A 181 -3.30 6.98 12.68
CA ARG A 181 -2.80 8.08 11.87
C ARG A 181 -1.37 8.42 12.22
N ALA A 182 -0.59 8.78 11.20
CA ALA A 182 0.78 9.27 11.36
C ALA A 182 1.06 10.37 10.33
N ARG A 183 1.85 11.37 10.71
CA ARG A 183 2.45 12.27 9.73
C ARG A 183 3.69 11.60 9.16
N GLN A 184 3.73 11.44 7.85
CA GLN A 184 4.94 10.97 7.18
C GLN A 184 5.88 12.14 6.91
N THR A 185 6.85 12.32 7.80
CA THR A 185 7.89 13.33 7.65
C THR A 185 9.21 12.71 7.24
N ALA A 186 10.02 13.49 6.51
CA ALA A 186 11.41 13.13 6.26
C ALA A 186 12.15 12.97 7.60
N ARG A 187 12.97 11.93 7.71
CA ARG A 187 13.65 11.59 8.97
C ARG A 187 14.98 10.91 8.74
N HIS A 188 15.91 11.15 9.65
CA HIS A 188 17.15 10.40 9.70
C HIS A 188 16.90 9.00 10.27
N ARG A 189 17.43 7.97 9.61
CA ARG A 189 17.54 6.65 10.21
C ARG A 189 18.49 6.73 11.40
N THR A 190 18.19 6.00 12.46
CA THR A 190 19.15 5.84 13.55
C THR A 190 20.31 4.94 13.09
N ALA A 191 21.46 5.05 13.77
CA ALA A 191 22.64 4.23 13.53
C ALA A 191 22.38 2.71 13.52
N GLU A 192 21.32 2.26 14.21
CA GLU A 192 20.84 0.87 14.21
C GLU A 192 20.46 0.35 12.81
N TYR A 193 19.85 1.22 12.00
CA TYR A 193 19.31 0.88 10.68
C TYR A 193 20.20 1.40 9.55
N ASP A 194 20.95 2.47 9.78
CA ASP A 194 21.85 3.07 8.79
C ASP A 194 23.03 3.73 9.51
N ARG A 195 24.24 3.22 9.29
CA ARG A 195 25.46 3.72 9.95
C ARG A 195 25.77 5.18 9.61
N ASP A 196 25.31 5.65 8.45
CA ASP A 196 25.51 7.02 7.99
C ASP A 196 24.33 7.93 8.37
N GLU A 197 23.35 7.40 9.12
CA GLU A 197 22.15 8.09 9.59
C GLU A 197 21.47 8.88 8.47
N ARG A 198 21.36 8.30 7.26
CA ARG A 198 20.85 9.02 6.09
C ARG A 198 19.43 9.51 6.30
N LEU A 199 19.14 10.64 5.66
CA LEU A 199 17.78 11.16 5.53
C LEU A 199 16.97 10.22 4.63
N VAL A 200 15.77 9.88 5.07
CA VAL A 200 14.76 9.15 4.30
C VAL A 200 13.59 10.07 4.06
N VAL A 201 13.14 10.16 2.81
CA VAL A 201 12.07 11.05 2.38
C VAL A 201 10.88 10.22 1.87
N PRO A 202 9.66 10.39 2.44
CA PRO A 202 8.47 9.75 1.90
C PRO A 202 8.20 10.23 0.47
N ARG A 203 7.82 9.32 -0.44
CA ARG A 203 7.64 9.67 -1.86
C ARG A 203 6.19 9.93 -2.25
N LEU A 204 5.25 9.21 -1.63
CA LEU A 204 3.83 9.34 -1.98
C LEU A 204 3.12 10.39 -1.12
N HIS A 205 3.44 10.45 0.17
CA HIS A 205 2.69 11.25 1.15
C HIS A 205 3.58 12.17 1.98
N ALA A 206 4.57 12.82 1.35
CA ALA A 206 5.51 13.71 2.03
C ALA A 206 4.82 14.82 2.84
N ASN A 207 5.08 14.86 4.15
CA ASN A 207 4.50 15.75 5.16
C ASN A 207 2.97 15.67 5.32
N GLN A 208 2.33 14.72 4.65
CA GLN A 208 0.90 14.48 4.73
C GLN A 208 0.57 13.61 5.93
N MET A 209 -0.69 13.73 6.36
CA MET A 209 -1.28 12.81 7.31
C MET A 209 -1.75 11.56 6.57
N VAL A 210 -1.15 10.41 6.90
CA VAL A 210 -1.59 9.10 6.42
C VAL A 210 -2.32 8.38 7.55
N GLY A 211 -3.23 7.47 7.20
CA GLY A 211 -3.90 6.65 8.19
C GLY A 211 -4.64 5.47 7.60
N ALA A 212 -4.88 4.46 8.43
CA ALA A 212 -5.59 3.25 8.05
C ALA A 212 -6.53 2.81 9.19
N ALA A 213 -7.65 2.18 8.82
CA ALA A 213 -8.52 1.51 9.77
C ALA A 213 -7.92 0.14 10.11
N MET A 214 -7.61 -0.08 11.38
CA MET A 214 -6.88 -1.25 11.87
C MET A 214 -7.65 -1.95 12.98
N ILE A 215 -7.43 -3.26 13.15
CA ILE A 215 -7.88 -4.01 14.32
C ILE A 215 -6.96 -3.63 15.48
N ALA A 216 -7.52 -3.07 16.56
CA ALA A 216 -6.73 -2.78 17.75
C ALA A 216 -6.42 -4.06 18.53
N THR A 217 -5.22 -4.14 19.10
CA THR A 217 -4.79 -5.31 19.89
C THR A 217 -5.74 -5.59 21.06
N ARG A 218 -6.27 -4.53 21.70
CA ARG A 218 -7.25 -4.65 22.80
C ARG A 218 -8.57 -5.32 22.39
N ASP A 219 -8.86 -5.38 21.10
CA ASP A 219 -10.10 -5.95 20.55
C ASP A 219 -9.87 -7.33 19.92
N ILE A 220 -8.65 -7.89 19.95
CA ILE A 220 -8.29 -9.13 19.24
C ILE A 220 -9.13 -10.33 19.68
N GLU A 221 -9.51 -10.41 20.96
CA GLU A 221 -10.35 -11.51 21.50
C GLU A 221 -11.77 -11.50 20.94
N ARG A 222 -12.22 -10.38 20.37
CA ARG A 222 -13.55 -10.23 19.74
C ARG A 222 -13.53 -10.61 18.25
N VAL A 223 -12.34 -10.70 17.66
CA VAL A 223 -12.16 -10.97 16.23
C VAL A 223 -12.20 -12.47 15.97
N ASP A 224 -13.00 -12.86 14.99
CA ASP A 224 -13.03 -14.23 14.48
C ASP A 224 -11.80 -14.48 13.58
N LEU A 225 -10.70 -14.92 14.21
CA LEU A 225 -9.43 -15.21 13.53
C LEU A 225 -9.53 -16.35 12.50
N SER A 226 -10.63 -17.10 12.46
CA SER A 226 -10.83 -18.13 11.41
C SER A 226 -10.94 -17.53 10.01
N ARG A 227 -11.24 -16.22 9.91
CA ARG A 227 -11.29 -15.46 8.65
C ARG A 227 -9.90 -15.17 8.07
N LEU A 228 -8.85 -15.25 8.87
CA LEU A 228 -7.47 -15.10 8.39
C LEU A 228 -7.04 -16.34 7.61
N GLN A 229 -6.33 -16.09 6.50
CA GLN A 229 -5.77 -17.13 5.65
C GLN A 229 -4.25 -17.21 5.81
N SER A 230 -3.70 -18.43 5.75
CA SER A 230 -2.25 -18.58 5.64
C SER A 230 -1.78 -17.88 4.37
N GLY A 231 -0.85 -16.94 4.50
CA GLY A 231 -0.41 -16.08 3.40
C GLY A 231 -0.98 -14.67 3.39
N ASP A 232 -1.99 -14.37 4.21
CA ASP A 232 -2.42 -12.98 4.43
C ASP A 232 -1.24 -12.20 5.06
N ILE A 233 -1.00 -10.97 4.58
CA ILE A 233 0.06 -10.09 5.08
C ILE A 233 -0.50 -9.29 6.25
N LEU A 234 0.20 -9.32 7.38
CA LEU A 234 -0.11 -8.56 8.58
C LEU A 234 0.82 -7.35 8.66
N ALA A 235 0.24 -6.14 8.62
CA ALA A 235 0.98 -4.89 8.78
C ALA A 235 0.69 -4.28 10.14
N PHE A 236 1.73 -4.17 10.97
CA PHE A 236 1.62 -3.84 12.39
C PHE A 236 1.99 -2.39 12.67
N SER A 237 1.15 -1.71 13.45
CA SER A 237 1.44 -0.40 14.02
C SER A 237 1.77 -0.49 15.51
N ARG A 238 2.65 0.38 15.98
CA ARG A 238 2.93 0.60 17.40
C ARG A 238 2.49 1.99 17.87
N LEU A 239 1.81 2.72 17.00
CA LEU A 239 1.30 4.05 17.32
C LEU A 239 0.13 3.92 18.28
N ASP A 240 0.15 4.69 19.36
CA ASP A 240 -0.96 4.76 20.29
C ASP A 240 -2.15 5.46 19.60
N PRO A 241 -3.29 4.79 19.40
CA PRO A 241 -4.46 5.39 18.76
C PRO A 241 -5.05 6.56 19.56
N ASP A 242 -4.81 6.60 20.87
CA ASP A 242 -5.39 7.57 21.78
C ASP A 242 -4.43 8.74 22.05
N ALA A 243 -3.19 8.66 21.56
CA ALA A 243 -2.21 9.73 21.64
C ALA A 243 -2.43 10.81 20.57
N PRO A 244 -1.98 12.07 20.80
CA PRO A 244 -1.98 13.10 19.79
C PRO A 244 -1.25 12.62 18.53
N THR A 245 -1.87 12.85 17.37
CA THR A 245 -1.30 12.45 16.09
C THR A 245 -0.02 13.24 15.81
N GLY A 246 1.05 12.52 15.50
CA GLY A 246 2.38 13.09 15.29
C GLY A 246 3.18 12.34 14.24
N ASP A 247 4.48 12.64 14.22
CA ASP A 247 5.43 12.02 13.31
C ASP A 247 5.66 10.56 13.69
N GLY A 248 5.46 9.64 12.74
CA GLY A 248 5.53 8.22 13.05
C GLY A 248 5.48 7.33 11.82
N LEU A 249 5.78 6.04 12.03
CA LEU A 249 5.61 5.02 11.00
C LEU A 249 4.23 4.38 11.19
N LEU A 250 3.34 4.56 10.22
CA LEU A 250 2.02 3.93 10.23
C LEU A 250 2.14 2.40 10.35
N VAL A 251 3.07 1.83 9.56
CA VAL A 251 3.46 0.42 9.60
C VAL A 251 4.91 0.33 10.07
N SER A 252 5.15 -0.44 11.12
CA SER A 252 6.44 -0.53 11.81
C SER A 252 7.00 -1.96 11.90
N HIS A 253 6.21 -2.97 11.53
CA HIS A 253 6.65 -4.35 11.37
C HIS A 253 5.69 -5.09 10.43
N LEU A 254 6.19 -6.13 9.78
CA LEU A 254 5.45 -6.92 8.80
C LEU A 254 5.63 -8.41 9.08
N ALA A 255 4.58 -9.18 8.84
CA ALA A 255 4.62 -10.64 8.88
C ALA A 255 3.58 -11.26 7.94
N ILE A 256 3.65 -12.58 7.77
CA ILE A 256 2.71 -13.37 7.00
C ILE A 256 1.94 -14.27 7.97
N ALA A 257 0.62 -14.22 7.96
CA ALA A 257 -0.24 -15.04 8.81
C ALA A 257 -0.04 -16.53 8.51
N GLN A 258 -0.03 -17.35 9.57
CA GLN A 258 0.15 -18.79 9.51
C GLN A 258 -0.95 -19.47 10.31
N ARG A 259 -1.85 -20.17 9.64
CA ARG A 259 -2.93 -20.89 10.32
C ARG A 259 -2.56 -22.35 10.55
N ALA A 260 -2.65 -22.79 11.80
CA ALA A 260 -2.51 -24.18 12.22
C ALA A 260 -3.74 -24.58 13.05
N GLY A 261 -4.77 -25.10 12.38
CA GLY A 261 -6.07 -25.37 13.03
C GLY A 261 -6.79 -24.07 13.40
N PRO A 262 -7.27 -23.89 14.65
CA PRO A 262 -7.93 -22.66 15.09
C PRO A 262 -6.95 -21.53 15.43
N GLU A 263 -5.67 -21.83 15.58
CA GLU A 263 -4.66 -20.85 15.96
C GLU A 263 -4.05 -20.18 14.74
N VAL A 264 -3.79 -18.89 14.87
CA VAL A 264 -3.03 -18.08 13.92
C VAL A 264 -1.73 -17.69 14.58
N THR A 265 -0.61 -18.05 13.95
CA THR A 265 0.74 -17.60 14.25
C THR A 265 1.25 -16.77 13.09
N LEU A 266 2.55 -16.49 13.02
CA LEU A 266 3.13 -15.66 11.97
C LEU A 266 4.49 -16.16 11.52
N LEU A 267 4.73 -16.07 10.22
CA LEU A 267 6.02 -16.23 9.57
C LEU A 267 6.60 -14.84 9.32
N HIS A 268 7.79 -14.57 9.83
CA HIS A 268 8.42 -13.25 9.71
C HIS A 268 9.95 -13.35 9.66
N ALA A 269 10.60 -12.27 9.23
CA ALA A 269 12.03 -12.09 9.39
C ALA A 269 12.32 -11.36 10.71
N THR A 270 13.19 -11.94 11.55
CA THR A 270 13.64 -11.33 12.80
C THR A 270 15.15 -11.47 13.01
N ARG A 271 15.73 -10.43 13.61
CA ARG A 271 17.14 -10.43 14.06
C ARG A 271 17.35 -11.20 15.36
N ASP A 272 16.28 -11.56 16.04
CA ASP A 272 16.35 -12.28 17.30
C ASP A 272 16.92 -13.70 17.11
N TYR A 273 17.16 -14.41 18.21
CA TYR A 273 17.83 -15.71 18.18
C TYR A 273 17.01 -16.83 18.81
N LEU A 274 17.26 -18.02 18.30
CA LEU A 274 16.87 -19.28 18.89
C LEU A 274 17.80 -19.58 20.06
N TRP A 275 17.24 -19.76 21.26
CA TRP A 275 18.02 -20.17 22.42
C TRP A 275 18.18 -21.69 22.43
N ARG A 276 19.44 -22.15 22.42
CA ARG A 276 19.78 -23.57 22.35
C ARG A 276 20.70 -23.92 23.52
N PRO A 277 20.19 -24.08 24.75
CA PRO A 277 21.02 -24.11 25.97
C PRO A 277 22.09 -25.22 25.98
N ASN A 278 21.84 -26.32 25.26
CA ASN A 278 22.74 -27.47 25.17
C ASN A 278 23.62 -27.48 23.91
N ALA A 279 23.54 -26.45 23.05
CA ALA A 279 24.32 -26.41 21.82
C ALA A 279 25.81 -26.16 22.10
N THR A 280 26.64 -26.87 21.35
CA THR A 280 28.11 -26.79 21.35
C THR A 280 28.60 -26.37 19.96
N ALA A 281 29.89 -26.06 19.83
CA ALA A 281 30.49 -25.66 18.55
C ALA A 281 30.37 -26.71 17.43
N THR A 282 30.11 -27.98 17.77
CA THR A 282 29.88 -29.07 16.80
C THR A 282 28.41 -29.37 16.56
N THR A 283 27.50 -28.68 17.25
CA THR A 283 26.06 -28.86 17.07
C THR A 283 25.64 -28.22 15.74
N ALA A 284 24.96 -28.99 14.89
CA ALA A 284 24.50 -28.48 13.60
C ALA A 284 23.53 -27.29 13.78
N PRO A 285 23.54 -26.31 12.86
CA PRO A 285 22.55 -25.23 12.82
C PRO A 285 21.11 -25.76 12.78
N SER A 286 20.20 -25.10 13.52
CA SER A 286 18.76 -25.38 13.50
C SER A 286 17.93 -24.26 12.85
N ALA A 287 18.56 -23.12 12.55
CA ALA A 287 17.96 -21.96 11.92
C ALA A 287 18.90 -21.42 10.81
N THR A 288 19.44 -20.22 10.97
CA THR A 288 20.24 -19.55 9.94
C THR A 288 21.68 -20.06 9.84
N GLY A 289 22.24 -20.58 10.94
CA GLY A 289 23.67 -20.82 11.12
C GLY A 289 24.50 -19.57 11.44
N VAL A 290 23.88 -18.40 11.63
CA VAL A 290 24.54 -17.19 12.13
C VAL A 290 24.43 -17.17 13.65
N TYR A 291 25.53 -16.91 14.36
CA TYR A 291 25.57 -16.97 15.82
C TYR A 291 26.00 -15.63 16.42
N TYR A 292 25.31 -15.19 17.47
CA TYR A 292 25.66 -13.99 18.22
C TYR A 292 26.74 -14.27 19.27
N ASP A 293 27.65 -13.32 19.49
CA ASP A 293 28.81 -13.44 20.40
C ASP A 293 29.72 -14.67 20.15
N ASN A 294 29.66 -15.28 18.97
CA ASN A 294 30.25 -16.60 18.69
C ASN A 294 29.77 -17.69 19.66
N ASP A 295 28.55 -17.55 20.21
CA ASP A 295 27.93 -18.51 21.12
C ASP A 295 27.02 -19.48 20.32
N PRO A 296 27.35 -20.79 20.23
CA PRO A 296 26.54 -21.77 19.50
C PRO A 296 25.11 -21.91 20.07
N ARG A 297 24.85 -21.38 21.27
CA ARG A 297 23.53 -21.39 21.91
C ARG A 297 22.62 -20.25 21.43
N ARG A 298 23.15 -19.27 20.68
CA ARG A 298 22.44 -18.05 20.25
C ARG A 298 22.44 -17.94 18.73
N GLU A 299 21.70 -18.84 18.10
CA GLU A 299 21.61 -18.90 16.64
C GLU A 299 20.52 -17.94 16.14
N GLN A 300 20.84 -17.00 15.25
CA GLN A 300 19.86 -16.08 14.67
C GLN A 300 18.71 -16.85 14.00
N LEU A 301 17.46 -16.45 14.26
CA LEU A 301 16.27 -17.05 13.68
C LEU A 301 16.12 -16.74 12.19
N GLY A 302 16.35 -15.48 11.80
CA GLY A 302 16.16 -15.05 10.41
C GLY A 302 14.68 -15.09 10.03
N VAL A 303 14.36 -15.69 8.88
CA VAL A 303 12.98 -16.02 8.50
C VAL A 303 12.52 -17.26 9.26
N ALA A 304 11.54 -17.11 10.16
CA ALA A 304 11.04 -18.20 10.98
C ALA A 304 9.57 -17.98 11.39
N ILE A 305 8.93 -19.06 11.84
CA ILE A 305 7.65 -18.97 12.57
C ILE A 305 7.96 -18.33 13.92
N ALA A 306 7.16 -17.33 14.32
CA ALA A 306 7.31 -16.73 15.63
C ALA A 306 6.99 -17.75 16.72
N THR A 307 7.91 -17.88 17.67
CA THR A 307 7.79 -18.78 18.81
C THR A 307 7.73 -17.99 20.12
N THR A 308 7.48 -18.69 21.22
CA THR A 308 7.41 -18.08 22.54
C THR A 308 8.80 -17.72 23.07
N TRP A 309 8.81 -16.75 23.98
CA TRP A 309 10.01 -16.30 24.66
C TRP A 309 10.58 -17.39 25.53
N VAL A 310 11.90 -17.50 25.59
CA VAL A 310 12.49 -18.43 26.55
C VAL A 310 12.28 -17.96 27.98
N GLY A 311 11.90 -18.91 28.83
CA GLY A 311 11.76 -18.67 30.27
C GLY A 311 13.10 -18.51 30.98
N ASP A 312 14.17 -19.08 30.41
CA ASP A 312 15.54 -19.04 30.94
C ASP A 312 16.09 -17.59 30.97
N PRO A 313 16.36 -17.00 32.14
CA PRO A 313 16.90 -15.65 32.24
C PRO A 313 18.24 -15.47 31.50
N GLY A 314 19.07 -16.51 31.43
CA GLY A 314 20.38 -16.48 30.76
C GLY A 314 20.31 -16.53 29.23
N GLY A 315 19.17 -16.99 28.69
CA GLY A 315 18.89 -17.07 27.26
C GLY A 315 17.88 -16.05 26.75
N ARG A 316 17.20 -15.32 27.65
CA ARG A 316 16.05 -14.49 27.27
C ARG A 316 16.40 -13.21 26.53
N LYS A 317 17.52 -12.59 26.88
CA LYS A 317 17.92 -11.29 26.35
C LYS A 317 19.43 -11.12 26.40
N ILE A 318 19.98 -10.58 25.31
CA ILE A 318 21.33 -10.02 25.27
C ILE A 318 21.27 -8.58 24.75
N GLU A 319 22.38 -7.87 24.87
CA GLU A 319 22.55 -6.54 24.32
C GLU A 319 23.80 -6.52 23.45
N LEU A 320 23.64 -6.16 22.18
CA LEU A 320 24.74 -6.05 21.22
C LEU A 320 24.73 -4.64 20.65
N GLU A 321 25.86 -3.95 20.73
CA GLU A 321 26.01 -2.57 20.24
C GLU A 321 24.93 -1.61 20.78
N GLY A 322 24.47 -1.82 22.02
CA GLY A 322 23.42 -1.01 22.66
C GLY A 322 21.99 -1.37 22.25
N HIS A 323 21.81 -2.42 21.45
CA HIS A 323 20.50 -2.88 20.98
C HIS A 323 20.10 -4.21 21.64
N PRO A 324 18.84 -4.34 22.11
CA PRO A 324 18.37 -5.59 22.70
C PRO A 324 18.10 -6.63 21.61
N TYR A 325 18.52 -7.86 21.89
CA TYR A 325 18.20 -9.06 21.13
C TYR A 325 17.60 -10.08 22.07
N TYR A 326 16.60 -10.80 21.58
CA TYR A 326 15.77 -11.63 22.41
C TYR A 326 15.84 -13.11 22.01
N GLY A 327 15.76 -13.98 23.00
CA GLY A 327 15.83 -15.43 22.82
C GLY A 327 14.45 -16.09 22.82
N TYR A 328 14.25 -17.02 21.89
CA TYR A 328 12.99 -17.73 21.70
C TYR A 328 13.18 -19.25 21.70
N GLU A 329 12.10 -19.96 22.03
CA GLU A 329 12.04 -21.42 22.05
C GLU A 329 11.94 -22.00 20.62
N ALA A 330 12.34 -23.25 20.43
CA ALA A 330 12.35 -23.89 19.11
C ALA A 330 10.97 -24.39 18.64
N GLU A 331 10.18 -24.95 19.56
CA GLU A 331 9.04 -25.82 19.22
C GLU A 331 7.69 -25.33 19.78
N ASP A 332 7.60 -24.06 20.16
CA ASP A 332 6.38 -23.48 20.75
C ASP A 332 5.92 -22.27 19.94
N PRO A 333 5.14 -22.47 18.87
CA PRO A 333 4.62 -21.38 18.05
C PRO A 333 3.79 -20.41 18.87
N ARG A 334 4.01 -19.11 18.67
CA ARG A 334 3.35 -18.08 19.43
C ARG A 334 2.06 -17.62 18.75
N PRO A 335 0.90 -17.73 19.41
CA PRO A 335 -0.35 -17.21 18.87
C PRO A 335 -0.29 -15.70 18.61
N LEU A 336 -0.99 -15.23 17.58
CA LEU A 336 -1.01 -13.85 17.14
C LEU A 336 -1.36 -12.89 18.29
N ALA A 337 -2.42 -13.18 19.07
CA ALA A 337 -2.80 -12.35 20.21
C ALA A 337 -1.65 -12.15 21.21
N SER A 338 -0.98 -13.25 21.60
CA SER A 338 0.19 -13.20 22.47
C SER A 338 1.33 -12.40 21.83
N TYR A 339 1.56 -12.57 20.52
CA TYR A 339 2.59 -11.83 19.79
C TYR A 339 2.34 -10.33 19.82
N LEU A 340 1.11 -9.89 19.51
CA LEU A 340 0.73 -8.48 19.50
C LEU A 340 1.07 -7.80 20.84
N GLU A 341 0.69 -8.43 21.95
CA GLU A 341 0.95 -7.91 23.30
C GLU A 341 2.45 -7.77 23.59
N GLY A 342 3.22 -8.86 23.47
CA GLY A 342 4.63 -8.81 23.86
C GLY A 342 5.57 -8.15 22.85
N ALA A 343 5.10 -7.87 21.62
CA ALA A 343 5.80 -7.03 20.66
C ALA A 343 5.35 -5.55 20.72
N HIS A 344 4.48 -5.21 21.68
CA HIS A 344 3.90 -3.89 21.87
C HIS A 344 3.23 -3.32 20.61
N ILE A 345 2.58 -4.19 19.85
CA ILE A 345 1.77 -3.81 18.69
C ILE A 345 0.43 -3.29 19.21
N THR A 346 0.03 -2.12 18.76
CA THR A 346 -1.20 -1.45 19.21
C THR A 346 -2.37 -1.75 18.29
N ALA A 347 -2.09 -1.92 16.98
CA ALA A 347 -3.09 -2.25 15.99
C ALA A 347 -2.45 -2.88 14.74
N PHE A 348 -3.26 -3.54 13.91
CA PHE A 348 -2.81 -4.12 12.65
C PHE A 348 -3.88 -4.09 11.57
N LEU A 349 -3.44 -4.06 10.32
CA LEU A 349 -4.29 -4.29 9.15
C LEU A 349 -3.87 -5.57 8.43
N VAL A 350 -4.78 -6.09 7.61
CA VAL A 350 -4.63 -7.35 6.90
C VAL A 350 -4.75 -7.12 5.41
N LEU A 351 -3.68 -7.44 4.69
CA LEU A 351 -3.65 -7.37 3.22
C LEU A 351 -3.66 -8.79 2.67
N ARG A 352 -4.67 -9.11 1.87
CA ARG A 352 -4.80 -10.42 1.20
C ARG A 352 -4.19 -10.35 -0.19
N PRO A 353 -3.12 -11.11 -0.49
CA PRO A 353 -2.60 -11.20 -1.86
C PRO A 353 -3.66 -11.66 -2.85
N VAL A 354 -3.77 -10.95 -3.97
CA VAL A 354 -4.64 -11.34 -5.09
C VAL A 354 -3.79 -12.13 -6.06
N ALA A 355 -4.16 -13.38 -6.35
CA ALA A 355 -3.55 -14.08 -7.46
C ALA A 355 -3.99 -13.41 -8.76
N ILE A 356 -3.10 -12.63 -9.36
CA ILE A 356 -3.40 -12.08 -10.67
C ILE A 356 -3.24 -13.22 -11.68
N PRO A 357 -4.27 -13.53 -12.50
CA PRO A 357 -4.07 -14.44 -13.61
C PRO A 357 -2.86 -13.97 -14.42
N PRO A 358 -2.17 -14.86 -15.14
CA PRO A 358 -0.99 -14.53 -15.92
C PRO A 358 -1.27 -13.61 -17.12
N THR A 359 -1.94 -12.47 -16.94
CA THR A 359 -2.16 -11.40 -17.91
C THR A 359 -1.87 -10.04 -17.29
N PHE A 360 -0.76 -9.90 -16.58
CA PHE A 360 0.02 -8.68 -16.76
C PHE A 360 0.64 -8.76 -18.15
N SER A 361 -0.06 -8.20 -19.15
CA SER A 361 0.60 -7.68 -20.33
C SER A 361 1.76 -6.79 -19.86
N ASP A 362 2.94 -7.10 -20.36
CA ASP A 362 4.20 -6.45 -20.02
C ASP A 362 4.07 -4.91 -20.10
N PRO A 363 4.40 -4.12 -19.07
CA PRO A 363 4.44 -2.66 -19.14
C PRO A 363 5.37 -2.16 -20.26
N ALA A 364 6.42 -2.91 -20.64
CA ALA A 364 7.25 -2.57 -21.80
C ALA A 364 6.52 -2.79 -23.15
N THR A 365 5.39 -3.51 -23.14
CA THR A 365 4.43 -3.61 -24.25
C THR A 365 3.14 -2.82 -24.02
N ARG A 366 2.95 -2.25 -22.82
CA ARG A 366 1.87 -1.31 -22.56
C ARG A 366 2.36 0.02 -23.11
N THR A 367 1.93 0.33 -24.32
CA THR A 367 1.85 1.73 -24.76
C THR A 367 1.28 2.52 -23.58
N PRO A 368 1.92 3.61 -23.11
CA PRO A 368 1.33 4.44 -22.07
C PRO A 368 -0.13 4.65 -22.42
N GLU A 369 -1.05 4.33 -21.51
CA GLU A 369 -2.48 4.42 -21.77
C GLU A 369 -2.75 5.91 -22.04
N VAL A 370 -2.77 6.29 -23.32
CA VAL A 370 -2.97 7.67 -23.73
C VAL A 370 -4.42 7.96 -23.36
N PRO A 371 -4.68 8.92 -22.46
CA PRO A 371 -6.04 9.19 -22.05
C PRO A 371 -6.83 9.67 -23.26
N VAL A 372 -8.07 9.21 -23.38
CA VAL A 372 -9.04 9.86 -24.26
C VAL A 372 -9.29 11.26 -23.68
N ILE A 373 -8.97 12.28 -24.47
CA ILE A 373 -9.11 13.67 -24.04
C ILE A 373 -10.57 14.09 -24.22
N ASP A 374 -11.31 14.10 -23.12
CA ASP A 374 -12.69 14.59 -23.08
C ASP A 374 -12.74 16.12 -23.08
N SER A 375 -11.77 16.77 -22.40
CA SER A 375 -11.62 18.22 -22.39
C SER A 375 -10.15 18.64 -22.25
N ALA A 376 -9.76 19.66 -23.01
CA ALA A 376 -8.45 20.32 -22.93
C ALA A 376 -8.59 21.83 -23.15
N MET A 377 -9.61 22.42 -22.53
CA MET A 377 -9.86 23.86 -22.55
C MET A 377 -8.77 24.61 -21.79
N THR A 378 -8.53 25.84 -22.23
CA THR A 378 -7.90 26.88 -21.42
C THR A 378 -8.86 27.39 -20.35
N ARG A 379 -8.35 28.04 -19.29
CA ARG A 379 -9.20 28.70 -18.28
C ARG A 379 -10.17 29.71 -18.91
N ALA A 380 -9.75 30.42 -19.97
CA ALA A 380 -10.60 31.40 -20.64
C ALA A 380 -11.79 30.73 -21.34
N GLU A 381 -11.58 29.62 -22.04
CA GLU A 381 -12.64 28.83 -22.69
C GLU A 381 -13.55 28.15 -21.66
N ALA A 382 -12.98 27.64 -20.56
CA ALA A 382 -13.74 27.04 -19.46
C ALA A 382 -14.68 28.03 -18.75
N MET A 383 -14.35 29.33 -18.81
CA MET A 383 -15.12 30.43 -18.23
C MET A 383 -15.94 31.22 -19.27
N GLU A 384 -15.90 30.83 -20.54
CA GLU A 384 -16.66 31.52 -21.58
C GLU A 384 -18.16 31.44 -21.25
N GLY A 385 -18.90 32.52 -21.50
CA GLY A 385 -20.36 32.56 -21.36
C GLY A 385 -20.90 32.35 -19.94
N VAL A 386 -20.06 32.53 -18.91
CA VAL A 386 -20.51 32.90 -17.57
C VAL A 386 -21.41 34.14 -17.67
N ALA A 387 -22.50 34.16 -16.89
CA ALA A 387 -23.45 35.27 -16.94
C ALA A 387 -22.78 36.61 -16.59
N SER A 388 -23.17 37.67 -17.29
CA SER A 388 -22.54 39.00 -17.17
C SER A 388 -22.73 39.68 -15.81
N ASP A 389 -23.69 39.19 -15.02
CA ASP A 389 -23.96 39.62 -13.65
C ASP A 389 -23.20 38.79 -12.60
N CYS A 390 -22.34 37.85 -13.01
CA CYS A 390 -21.38 37.20 -12.12
C CYS A 390 -20.39 38.23 -11.57
N PRO A 391 -20.27 38.38 -10.23
CA PRO A 391 -19.29 39.28 -9.65
C PRO A 391 -17.87 38.97 -10.14
N PRO A 392 -17.07 39.98 -10.55
CA PRO A 392 -15.72 39.75 -11.07
C PRO A 392 -14.82 38.97 -10.12
N GLU A 393 -14.93 39.21 -8.81
CA GLU A 393 -14.19 38.51 -7.77
C GLU A 393 -14.54 37.02 -7.71
N LEU A 394 -15.81 36.67 -7.91
CA LEU A 394 -16.29 35.29 -7.92
C LEU A 394 -15.77 34.55 -9.15
N ALA A 395 -15.76 35.20 -10.32
CA ALA A 395 -15.20 34.63 -11.55
C ALA A 395 -13.66 34.52 -11.49
N ALA A 396 -12.99 35.44 -10.78
CA ALA A 396 -11.55 35.43 -10.60
C ALA A 396 -11.08 34.28 -9.69
N SER A 397 -11.85 33.91 -8.67
CA SER A 397 -11.50 32.85 -7.71
C SER A 397 -11.70 31.42 -8.22
N GLN A 398 -12.09 31.25 -9.49
CA GLN A 398 -12.25 29.94 -10.12
C GLN A 398 -10.96 29.47 -10.80
N GLU A 399 -10.66 28.19 -10.66
CA GLU A 399 -9.51 27.50 -11.22
C GLU A 399 -9.97 26.32 -12.07
N LEU A 400 -9.26 26.07 -13.17
CA LEU A 400 -9.49 24.93 -14.05
C LEU A 400 -8.57 23.78 -13.64
N VAL A 401 -9.15 22.69 -13.15
CA VAL A 401 -8.45 21.51 -12.67
C VAL A 401 -8.50 20.42 -13.73
N ASN A 402 -7.34 19.92 -14.13
CA ASN A 402 -7.24 18.75 -15.00
C ASN A 402 -7.38 17.48 -14.17
N VAL A 403 -8.24 16.56 -14.63
CA VAL A 403 -8.51 15.31 -13.92
C VAL A 403 -8.39 14.13 -14.86
N GLN A 404 -7.99 12.98 -14.31
CA GLN A 404 -7.99 11.71 -15.03
C GLN A 404 -8.82 10.70 -14.27
N TYR A 405 -9.55 9.86 -15.00
CA TYR A 405 -10.45 8.86 -14.43
C TYR A 405 -10.58 7.68 -15.38
N ARG A 406 -11.02 6.54 -14.87
CA ARG A 406 -11.53 5.47 -15.73
C ARG A 406 -12.97 5.81 -16.12
N SER A 407 -13.24 5.83 -17.41
CA SER A 407 -14.60 6.07 -17.88
C SER A 407 -15.47 4.83 -17.73
N MET A 408 -16.76 4.99 -17.98
CA MET A 408 -17.74 3.90 -17.97
C MET A 408 -17.47 2.83 -19.04
N ASP A 409 -16.60 3.13 -20.02
CA ASP A 409 -16.10 2.18 -21.02
C ASP A 409 -14.83 1.41 -20.57
N GLY A 410 -14.30 1.73 -19.38
CA GLY A 410 -13.10 1.14 -18.80
C GLY A 410 -11.78 1.78 -19.22
N ALA A 411 -11.78 2.68 -20.22
CA ALA A 411 -10.58 3.35 -20.69
C ALA A 411 -10.16 4.51 -19.76
N LEU A 412 -8.88 4.87 -19.78
CA LEU A 412 -8.41 6.10 -19.14
C LEU A 412 -8.87 7.32 -19.95
N HIS A 413 -9.53 8.26 -19.26
CA HIS A 413 -9.96 9.53 -19.81
C HIS A 413 -9.28 10.68 -19.07
N ALA A 414 -9.16 11.82 -19.76
CA ALA A 414 -8.74 13.09 -19.17
C ALA A 414 -9.80 14.17 -19.45
N GLY A 415 -10.32 14.75 -18.38
CA GLY A 415 -11.32 15.81 -18.42
C GLY A 415 -10.91 16.98 -17.53
N GLN A 416 -11.83 17.90 -17.30
CA GLN A 416 -11.58 19.11 -16.52
C GLN A 416 -12.78 19.52 -15.68
N LEU A 417 -12.52 20.06 -14.48
CA LEU A 417 -13.53 20.76 -13.67
C LEU A 417 -13.09 22.19 -13.45
N VAL A 418 -14.06 23.11 -13.42
CA VAL A 418 -13.85 24.44 -12.85
C VAL A 418 -14.29 24.38 -11.39
N ILE A 419 -13.45 24.84 -10.47
CA ILE A 419 -13.74 24.84 -9.02
C ILE A 419 -13.11 26.09 -8.38
N HIS A 420 -13.53 26.46 -7.18
CA HIS A 420 -12.88 27.53 -6.44
C HIS A 420 -11.41 27.15 -6.13
N GLU A 421 -10.46 28.07 -6.33
CA GLU A 421 -9.01 27.85 -6.21
C GLU A 421 -8.59 27.13 -4.91
N ARG A 422 -9.17 27.49 -3.76
CA ARG A 422 -8.93 26.86 -2.45
C ARG A 422 -9.29 25.37 -2.37
N LEU A 423 -10.07 24.87 -3.33
CA LEU A 423 -10.55 23.48 -3.37
C LEU A 423 -9.94 22.69 -4.54
N ALA A 424 -9.10 23.32 -5.37
CA ALA A 424 -8.49 22.69 -6.54
C ALA A 424 -7.63 21.47 -6.17
N GLU A 425 -6.84 21.56 -5.10
CA GLU A 425 -6.02 20.45 -4.60
C GLU A 425 -6.88 19.31 -4.04
N GLU A 426 -7.95 19.63 -3.31
CA GLU A 426 -8.87 18.63 -2.76
C GLU A 426 -9.57 17.85 -3.89
N VAL A 427 -10.10 18.54 -4.90
CA VAL A 427 -10.72 17.90 -6.06
C VAL A 427 -9.72 17.06 -6.84
N SER A 428 -8.47 17.54 -7.01
CA SER A 428 -7.40 16.77 -7.64
C SER A 428 -7.10 15.48 -6.87
N ALA A 429 -7.05 15.55 -5.53
CA ALA A 429 -6.84 14.39 -4.67
C ALA A 429 -8.01 13.38 -4.74
N VAL A 430 -9.25 13.88 -4.81
CA VAL A 430 -10.44 13.05 -5.03
C VAL A 430 -10.37 12.32 -6.37
N PHE A 431 -10.05 13.02 -7.47
CA PHE A 431 -9.93 12.36 -8.78
C PHE A 431 -8.76 11.39 -8.87
N ALA A 432 -7.66 11.66 -8.17
CA ALA A 432 -6.60 10.68 -8.02
C ALA A 432 -7.10 9.41 -7.29
N ALA A 433 -7.91 9.54 -6.25
CA ALA A 433 -8.52 8.40 -5.55
C ALA A 433 -9.56 7.66 -6.41
N ILE A 434 -10.41 8.37 -7.14
CA ILE A 434 -11.35 7.81 -8.13
C ILE A 434 -10.60 6.97 -9.16
N ARG A 435 -9.53 7.52 -9.73
CA ARG A 435 -8.70 6.80 -10.71
C ARG A 435 -8.04 5.56 -10.12
N ARG A 436 -7.55 5.65 -8.88
CA ARG A 436 -6.90 4.52 -8.18
C ARG A 436 -7.89 3.41 -7.83
N SER A 437 -9.07 3.77 -7.32
CA SER A 437 -10.12 2.81 -6.92
C SER A 437 -10.84 2.17 -8.11
N GLY A 438 -10.69 2.73 -9.31
CA GLY A 438 -11.43 2.31 -10.49
C GLY A 438 -12.91 2.68 -10.45
N PHE A 439 -13.31 3.58 -9.54
CA PHE A 439 -14.65 4.16 -9.54
C PHE A 439 -14.89 4.86 -10.89
N PRO A 440 -15.85 4.39 -11.70
CA PRO A 440 -15.98 4.90 -13.05
C PRO A 440 -16.70 6.25 -13.05
N ILE A 441 -16.20 7.17 -13.87
CA ILE A 441 -16.80 8.49 -14.10
C ILE A 441 -17.26 8.56 -15.55
N ARG A 442 -18.50 8.98 -15.80
CA ARG A 442 -18.98 9.09 -17.18
C ARG A 442 -18.18 10.10 -17.99
N SER A 443 -18.04 11.30 -17.45
CA SER A 443 -17.28 12.40 -18.01
C SER A 443 -17.04 13.46 -16.95
N ALA A 444 -15.98 14.26 -17.11
CA ALA A 444 -15.76 15.47 -16.35
C ALA A 444 -15.51 16.64 -17.30
N LEU A 445 -16.57 17.42 -17.56
CA LEU A 445 -16.58 18.50 -18.53
C LEU A 445 -17.00 19.82 -17.87
N PRO A 446 -16.29 20.95 -18.11
CA PRO A 446 -16.74 22.26 -17.68
C PRO A 446 -18.11 22.63 -18.26
N MET A 447 -18.88 23.46 -17.55
CA MET A 447 -20.20 23.93 -18.00
C MET A 447 -20.16 24.72 -19.31
N SER A 448 -19.00 25.27 -19.69
CA SER A 448 -18.82 25.96 -20.97
C SER A 448 -18.75 25.03 -22.19
N SER A 449 -18.65 23.72 -21.98
CA SER A 449 -18.68 22.70 -23.05
C SER A 449 -19.79 22.99 -24.06
N PRO A 450 -19.52 22.92 -25.38
CA PRO A 450 -20.53 23.14 -26.42
C PRO A 450 -21.77 22.25 -26.25
N GLN A 451 -21.63 21.08 -25.63
CA GLN A 451 -22.73 20.15 -25.36
C GLN A 451 -23.73 20.70 -24.33
N PHE A 452 -23.31 21.63 -23.48
CA PHE A 452 -24.12 22.20 -22.40
C PHE A 452 -24.54 23.64 -22.71
N ARG A 453 -24.54 23.99 -24.00
CA ARG A 453 -24.99 25.29 -24.50
C ARG A 453 -26.37 25.19 -25.11
N VAL A 454 -27.33 25.88 -24.50
CA VAL A 454 -28.66 26.10 -25.07
C VAL A 454 -28.89 27.59 -25.19
N ASP A 455 -29.22 28.06 -26.40
CA ASP A 455 -29.38 29.48 -26.73
C ASP A 455 -28.20 30.38 -26.29
N GLY A 456 -26.98 29.82 -26.41
CA GLY A 456 -25.72 30.50 -26.06
C GLY A 456 -25.42 30.57 -24.56
N ARG A 457 -26.24 29.97 -23.70
CA ARG A 457 -26.07 29.97 -22.23
C ARG A 457 -25.75 28.58 -21.71
N TRP A 458 -25.12 28.50 -20.54
CA TRP A 458 -24.94 27.24 -19.83
C TRP A 458 -26.29 26.66 -19.45
N ASP A 459 -26.48 25.36 -19.72
CA ASP A 459 -27.68 24.61 -19.38
C ASP A 459 -27.31 23.43 -18.47
N ASP A 460 -27.74 23.50 -17.21
CA ASP A 460 -27.47 22.50 -16.18
C ASP A 460 -28.11 21.15 -16.52
N ASN A 461 -29.32 21.17 -17.08
CA ASN A 461 -30.03 19.95 -17.46
C ASN A 461 -29.31 19.24 -18.62
N ALA A 462 -28.72 19.97 -19.56
CA ALA A 462 -27.93 19.39 -20.64
C ALA A 462 -26.70 18.64 -20.09
N SER A 463 -26.00 19.20 -19.10
CA SER A 463 -24.89 18.54 -18.38
C SER A 463 -25.38 17.30 -17.62
N MET A 464 -26.45 17.44 -16.84
CA MET A 464 -26.98 16.34 -16.04
C MET A 464 -27.52 15.18 -16.91
N ASN A 465 -28.17 15.49 -18.04
CA ASN A 465 -28.75 14.47 -18.90
C ASN A 465 -27.72 13.58 -19.61
N VAL A 466 -26.46 14.01 -19.70
CA VAL A 466 -25.37 13.16 -20.20
C VAL A 466 -24.55 12.53 -19.08
N ASP A 467 -25.06 12.54 -17.84
CA ASP A 467 -24.44 11.90 -16.68
C ASP A 467 -23.07 12.53 -16.32
N ASN A 468 -22.88 13.82 -16.63
CA ASN A 468 -21.61 14.52 -16.42
C ASN A 468 -21.25 14.70 -14.93
N THR A 469 -19.96 14.82 -14.65
CA THR A 469 -19.42 15.31 -13.38
C THR A 469 -18.94 16.76 -13.55
N SER A 470 -19.41 17.68 -12.70
CA SER A 470 -19.14 19.12 -12.86
C SER A 470 -19.03 19.88 -11.54
N GLY A 471 -18.27 20.98 -11.55
CA GLY A 471 -18.06 21.87 -10.41
C GLY A 471 -18.80 23.20 -10.55
N PHE A 472 -18.10 24.26 -10.96
CA PHE A 472 -18.64 25.62 -11.06
C PHE A 472 -19.76 25.75 -12.12
N ASN A 473 -20.89 26.33 -11.69
CA ASN A 473 -22.01 26.74 -12.54
C ASN A 473 -22.66 27.99 -11.91
N TYR A 474 -22.49 29.15 -12.53
CA TYR A 474 -23.05 30.40 -11.99
C TYR A 474 -24.57 30.47 -12.19
N ARG A 475 -25.30 30.03 -11.17
CA ARG A 475 -26.78 30.02 -11.13
C ARG A 475 -27.33 30.15 -9.70
N THR A 476 -28.61 30.48 -9.61
CA THR A 476 -29.35 30.33 -8.36
C THR A 476 -29.82 28.88 -8.15
N VAL A 477 -30.20 28.57 -6.91
CA VAL A 477 -30.91 27.33 -6.60
C VAL A 477 -32.28 27.35 -7.32
N PRO A 478 -32.71 26.27 -8.00
CA PRO A 478 -33.98 26.24 -8.71
C PRO A 478 -35.17 26.69 -7.85
N GLY A 479 -35.92 27.68 -8.33
CA GLY A 479 -37.08 28.24 -7.61
C GLY A 479 -36.73 29.14 -6.42
N SER A 480 -35.48 29.56 -6.29
CA SER A 480 -34.98 30.44 -5.23
C SER A 480 -34.11 31.58 -5.81
N PRO A 481 -34.08 32.76 -5.18
CA PRO A 481 -33.14 33.83 -5.55
C PRO A 481 -31.73 33.61 -4.97
N VAL A 482 -31.53 32.57 -4.16
CA VAL A 482 -30.24 32.30 -3.48
C VAL A 482 -29.26 31.64 -4.45
N LEU A 483 -28.02 32.14 -4.50
CA LEU A 483 -26.94 31.52 -5.27
C LEU A 483 -26.68 30.08 -4.82
N SER A 484 -26.47 29.18 -5.78
CA SER A 484 -26.05 27.82 -5.49
C SER A 484 -24.59 27.79 -5.03
N PHE A 485 -24.18 26.77 -4.26
CA PHE A 485 -22.76 26.53 -4.00
C PHE A 485 -21.96 26.23 -5.28
N HIS A 486 -22.61 25.75 -6.34
CA HIS A 486 -21.99 25.68 -7.67
C HIS A 486 -21.62 27.06 -8.20
N ALA A 487 -22.39 28.11 -7.88
CA ALA A 487 -22.06 29.48 -8.29
C ALA A 487 -20.83 30.00 -7.56
N CYS A 488 -20.50 29.46 -6.39
CA CYS A 488 -19.27 29.78 -5.67
C CYS A 488 -18.07 28.90 -6.09
N GLY A 489 -18.30 27.88 -6.92
CA GLY A 489 -17.29 26.87 -7.21
C GLY A 489 -16.95 26.00 -6.01
N THR A 490 -17.85 25.88 -5.04
CA THR A 490 -17.65 25.09 -3.81
C THR A 490 -18.54 23.85 -3.76
N ALA A 491 -19.01 23.41 -4.93
CA ALA A 491 -19.80 22.20 -5.08
C ALA A 491 -19.28 21.33 -6.23
N VAL A 492 -19.50 20.02 -6.12
CA VAL A 492 -19.23 19.03 -7.17
C VAL A 492 -20.43 18.11 -7.27
N ASP A 493 -20.97 17.96 -8.48
CA ASP A 493 -21.96 16.95 -8.82
C ASP A 493 -21.29 15.84 -9.62
N MET A 494 -21.54 14.57 -9.29
CA MET A 494 -20.87 13.42 -9.91
C MET A 494 -21.83 12.40 -10.50
N ASN A 495 -21.60 11.98 -11.74
CA ASN A 495 -22.39 10.98 -12.47
C ASN A 495 -23.90 11.17 -12.23
N THR A 496 -24.40 12.33 -12.64
CA THR A 496 -25.73 12.86 -12.29
C THR A 496 -26.91 11.93 -12.62
N ARG A 497 -26.81 11.05 -13.63
CA ARG A 497 -27.85 10.03 -13.89
C ARG A 497 -27.74 8.80 -13.00
N LEU A 498 -26.53 8.43 -12.59
CA LEU A 498 -26.30 7.34 -11.63
C LEU A 498 -26.60 7.77 -10.19
N ASN A 499 -26.48 9.08 -9.91
CA ASN A 499 -26.60 9.67 -8.58
C ASN A 499 -27.67 10.79 -8.55
N PRO A 500 -28.93 10.51 -8.88
CA PRO A 500 -29.91 11.57 -9.08
C PRO A 500 -30.28 12.32 -7.79
N TYR A 501 -30.76 13.54 -7.99
CA TYR A 501 -31.58 14.25 -7.00
C TYR A 501 -32.99 13.64 -6.95
N ILE A 502 -33.47 13.35 -5.75
CA ILE A 502 -34.80 12.78 -5.48
C ILE A 502 -35.45 13.55 -4.33
N ARG A 503 -36.63 14.13 -4.59
CA ARG A 503 -37.45 14.81 -3.57
C ARG A 503 -38.91 14.42 -3.69
N SER A 504 -39.53 14.08 -2.56
CA SER A 504 -40.99 13.94 -2.49
C SER A 504 -41.65 15.30 -2.27
N ARG A 505 -42.60 15.67 -3.14
CA ARG A 505 -43.43 16.87 -3.01
C ARG A 505 -44.88 16.53 -3.29
N ALA A 506 -45.75 16.73 -2.30
CA ALA A 506 -47.19 16.50 -2.41
C ALA A 506 -47.58 15.10 -2.95
N GLY A 507 -46.82 14.07 -2.59
CA GLY A 507 -47.05 12.68 -3.01
C GLY A 507 -46.45 12.31 -4.38
N ALA A 508 -45.87 13.27 -5.11
CA ALA A 508 -45.11 13.00 -6.32
C ALA A 508 -43.60 12.99 -6.04
N LEU A 509 -42.89 12.07 -6.67
CA LEU A 509 -41.42 12.06 -6.68
C LEU A 509 -40.92 12.95 -7.81
N LEU A 510 -40.17 13.98 -7.45
CA LEU A 510 -39.35 14.76 -8.37
C LEU A 510 -37.98 14.07 -8.44
N ILE A 511 -37.59 13.67 -9.64
CA ILE A 511 -36.29 13.05 -9.94
C ILE A 511 -35.60 13.91 -11.00
N ASP A 512 -34.36 14.30 -10.72
CA ASP A 512 -33.54 15.12 -11.63
C ASP A 512 -32.14 14.48 -11.73
N PRO A 513 -31.62 14.19 -12.94
CA PRO A 513 -32.26 14.35 -14.25
C PRO A 513 -33.46 13.41 -14.47
N PRO A 514 -34.45 13.78 -15.30
CA PRO A 514 -35.63 12.95 -15.55
C PRO A 514 -35.28 11.53 -16.02
N GLY A 515 -35.95 10.54 -15.42
CA GLY A 515 -35.79 9.12 -15.72
C GLY A 515 -34.48 8.51 -15.20
N ALA A 516 -33.69 9.24 -14.41
CA ALA A 516 -32.58 8.64 -13.67
C ALA A 516 -33.09 7.69 -12.59
N VAL A 517 -32.29 6.67 -12.28
CA VAL A 517 -32.58 5.68 -11.25
C VAL A 517 -31.34 5.51 -10.41
N TYR A 518 -31.50 5.73 -9.10
CA TYR A 518 -30.44 5.43 -8.15
C TYR A 518 -30.44 3.93 -7.86
N ASP A 519 -29.35 3.25 -8.20
CA ASP A 519 -29.09 1.87 -7.85
C ASP A 519 -27.65 1.75 -7.30
N PRO A 520 -27.47 1.54 -5.98
CA PRO A 520 -26.15 1.48 -5.37
C PRO A 520 -25.29 0.30 -5.85
N ALA A 521 -25.86 -0.67 -6.57
CA ALA A 521 -25.11 -1.78 -7.15
C ALA A 521 -24.44 -1.43 -8.48
N ILE A 522 -24.80 -0.31 -9.13
CA ILE A 522 -24.22 0.08 -10.41
C ILE A 522 -22.86 0.77 -10.17
N PRO A 523 -21.78 0.34 -10.86
CA PRO A 523 -20.51 1.04 -10.80
C PRO A 523 -20.65 2.51 -11.19
N GLY A 524 -20.13 3.41 -10.36
CA GLY A 524 -20.28 4.86 -10.53
C GLY A 524 -21.40 5.48 -9.70
N SER A 525 -22.19 4.67 -8.98
CA SER A 525 -23.13 5.13 -7.96
C SER A 525 -22.43 5.37 -6.61
N LEU A 526 -22.76 6.49 -5.98
CA LEU A 526 -22.22 6.95 -4.70
C LEU A 526 -23.00 6.34 -3.55
N THR A 527 -22.29 5.74 -2.61
CA THR A 527 -22.85 5.14 -1.38
C THR A 527 -22.17 5.74 -0.15
N ALA A 528 -22.84 5.72 1.00
CA ALA A 528 -22.32 6.32 2.23
C ALA A 528 -21.00 5.66 2.69
N GLU A 529 -20.83 4.37 2.39
CA GLU A 529 -19.67 3.55 2.70
C GLU A 529 -18.57 3.65 1.63
N GLY A 530 -18.92 4.16 0.44
CA GLY A 530 -18.02 4.28 -0.71
C GLY A 530 -16.84 5.21 -0.46
N GLU A 531 -15.68 4.88 -1.04
CA GLU A 531 -14.43 5.62 -0.84
C GLU A 531 -14.56 7.10 -1.25
N VAL A 532 -15.20 7.39 -2.39
CA VAL A 532 -15.40 8.76 -2.89
C VAL A 532 -16.15 9.62 -1.88
N VAL A 533 -17.28 9.12 -1.37
CA VAL A 533 -18.09 9.83 -0.38
C VAL A 533 -17.29 10.03 0.92
N ARG A 534 -16.64 8.97 1.42
CA ARG A 534 -15.82 9.07 2.65
C ARG A 534 -14.69 10.08 2.52
N LEU A 535 -14.06 10.18 1.35
CA LEU A 535 -12.96 11.12 1.11
C LEU A 535 -13.44 12.57 1.15
N PHE A 536 -14.53 12.88 0.45
CA PHE A 536 -15.16 14.21 0.52
C PHE A 536 -15.54 14.58 1.96
N LEU A 537 -16.20 13.67 2.68
CA LEU A 537 -16.59 13.90 4.08
C LEU A 537 -15.36 14.12 4.98
N ALA A 538 -14.27 13.37 4.77
CA ALA A 538 -13.02 13.53 5.53
C ALA A 538 -12.35 14.89 5.28
N MET A 539 -12.53 15.46 4.08
CA MET A 539 -12.08 16.81 3.73
C MET A 539 -13.04 17.91 4.19
N GLY A 540 -14.11 17.56 4.94
CA GLY A 540 -15.06 18.51 5.50
C GLY A 540 -16.14 18.98 4.51
N TRP A 541 -16.35 18.27 3.41
CA TRP A 541 -17.51 18.49 2.55
C TRP A 541 -18.77 17.90 3.18
N ARG A 542 -19.92 18.45 2.82
CA ARG A 542 -21.23 17.85 3.07
C ARG A 542 -21.67 17.10 1.84
N TRP A 543 -22.36 15.98 2.03
CA TRP A 543 -22.89 15.19 0.93
C TRP A 543 -24.42 15.16 0.94
N GLY A 544 -25.03 15.40 -0.21
CA GLY A 544 -26.47 15.50 -0.38
C GLY A 544 -27.22 14.18 -0.15
N GLY A 545 -26.53 13.03 -0.24
CA GLY A 545 -27.07 11.73 0.19
C GLY A 545 -27.45 11.68 1.68
N GLN A 546 -26.87 12.55 2.52
CA GLN A 546 -27.18 12.65 3.95
C GLN A 546 -28.30 13.64 4.29
N PHE A 547 -28.84 14.37 3.31
CA PHE A 547 -29.92 15.32 3.56
C PHE A 547 -31.20 14.59 4.00
N GLN A 548 -31.98 15.23 4.86
CA GLN A 548 -33.16 14.63 5.50
C GLN A 548 -34.45 14.88 4.71
N SER A 549 -34.59 16.07 4.11
CA SER A 549 -35.80 16.49 3.39
C SER A 549 -35.83 16.07 1.91
N LEU A 550 -34.70 15.60 1.40
CA LEU A 550 -34.48 15.14 0.02
C LEU A 550 -33.20 14.28 0.00
N LYS A 551 -32.97 13.57 -1.11
CA LYS A 551 -31.70 12.90 -1.38
C LYS A 551 -31.08 13.49 -2.63
N ASP A 552 -29.87 14.00 -2.51
CA ASP A 552 -29.13 14.56 -3.64
C ASP A 552 -27.81 13.79 -3.76
N TRP A 553 -27.87 12.60 -4.35
CA TRP A 553 -26.77 11.64 -4.30
C TRP A 553 -25.53 12.14 -5.03
N GLN A 554 -25.70 12.93 -6.09
CA GLN A 554 -24.63 13.54 -6.88
C GLN A 554 -23.83 14.59 -6.11
N HIS A 555 -24.45 15.25 -5.13
CA HIS A 555 -24.02 16.57 -4.70
C HIS A 555 -23.09 16.56 -3.49
N PHE A 556 -21.94 17.21 -3.64
CA PHE A 556 -21.03 17.56 -2.54
C PHE A 556 -20.89 19.07 -2.44
N GLU A 557 -20.92 19.63 -1.22
CA GLU A 557 -20.82 21.08 -1.01
C GLU A 557 -19.92 21.48 0.18
N LYS A 558 -19.31 22.67 0.04
CA LYS A 558 -18.74 23.50 1.11
C LYS A 558 -19.36 24.91 1.05
N GLY A 559 -19.31 25.62 2.17
CA GLY A 559 -19.75 27.02 2.21
C GLY A 559 -18.93 27.92 1.28
N CYS A 560 -19.56 28.96 0.74
CA CYS A 560 -18.85 30.00 -0.02
C CYS A 560 -17.86 30.74 0.90
N PHE A 561 -16.70 31.14 0.34
CA PHE A 561 -15.61 31.79 1.06
C PHE A 561 -15.76 33.30 1.22
#